data_AF-A0A1G2ZQ61-F1
#
_entry.id   AF-A0A1G2ZQ61-F1
#
_cell.length_a   1.000
_cell.length_b   1.000
_cell.length_c   1.000
_cell.angle_alpha   90.00
_cell.angle_beta   90.00
_cell.angle_gamma   90.00
#
_symmetry.space_group_name_H-M   'P 1'
#
loop_
_entity.id
_entity.type
_entity.pdbx_description
1 polymer ?
#
loop_
_entity_poly.entity_id
_entity_poly.type
_entity_poly.pdbx_seq_one_letter_code
_entity_poly.pdbx_strand_id
1 'polypeptide(L)'
;MRRLWLADGVVEAAGLWPNFQQQGPFFRGFAPPRQWPVDKLRVVDGQVIVAATSDETDPARATYAKNTTVAWRYVGRPATQYWSAPVGEGLVARVNGRRTYWASFAEIPGGMAFENFELESPFREGQEFRFGVTTETPSVLLGESVRAKKEAR
;
A
#
# COMPACT_ATOMS: atom_id res chain seq x y z
N MET A 1 1.94 -5.43 2.75
CA MET A 1 0.94 -4.33 2.68
C MET A 1 -0.23 -4.80 1.84
N ARG A 2 -1.46 -4.64 2.31
CA ARG A 2 -2.67 -5.12 1.60
C ARG A 2 -3.76 -4.07 1.44
N ARG A 3 -3.71 -2.99 2.22
CA ARG A 3 -4.66 -1.87 2.15
C ARG A 3 -4.00 -0.64 1.56
N LEU A 4 -4.65 -0.02 0.58
CA LEU A 4 -4.30 1.28 0.03
C LEU A 4 -5.39 2.27 0.44
N TRP A 5 -5.00 3.37 1.06
CA TRP A 5 -5.91 4.38 1.61
C TRP A 5 -6.01 5.55 0.64
N LEU A 6 -7.21 5.77 0.12
CA LEU A 6 -7.57 6.75 -0.89
C LEU A 6 -8.54 7.79 -0.32
N ALA A 7 -8.94 8.76 -1.16
CA ALA A 7 -9.90 9.79 -0.75
C ALA A 7 -11.32 9.27 -0.49
N ASP A 8 -11.74 8.21 -1.17
CA ASP A 8 -13.10 7.66 -1.07
C ASP A 8 -13.17 6.34 -0.30
N GLY A 9 -12.05 5.88 0.25
CA GLY A 9 -12.02 4.71 1.12
C GLY A 9 -10.73 3.91 1.02
N VAL A 10 -10.85 2.61 1.31
CA VAL A 10 -9.71 1.69 1.35
C VAL A 10 -9.88 0.64 0.26
N VAL A 11 -8.80 0.44 -0.51
CA VAL A 11 -8.70 -0.60 -1.53
C VAL A 11 -7.89 -1.76 -0.97
N GLU A 12 -8.45 -2.96 -1.03
CA GLU A 12 -7.80 -4.21 -0.61
C GLU A 12 -7.12 -4.89 -1.82
N ALA A 13 -5.88 -5.32 -1.65
CA ALA A 13 -5.09 -5.98 -2.71
C ALA A 13 -5.77 -7.24 -3.25
N ALA A 14 -6.42 -8.02 -2.37
CA ALA A 14 -7.19 -9.19 -2.78
C ALA A 14 -8.39 -8.84 -3.69
N GLY A 15 -9.00 -7.67 -3.50
CA GLY A 15 -10.12 -7.20 -4.32
C GLY A 15 -9.70 -6.71 -5.71
N LEU A 16 -8.46 -6.23 -5.88
CA LEU A 16 -7.95 -5.76 -7.17
C LEU A 16 -7.66 -6.90 -8.15
N TRP A 17 -7.29 -8.07 -7.59
CA TRP A 17 -6.80 -9.22 -8.34
C TRP A 17 -7.33 -10.55 -7.76
N PRO A 18 -8.67 -10.73 -7.67
CA PRO A 18 -9.28 -11.86 -6.97
C PRO A 18 -8.87 -13.22 -7.56
N ASN A 19 -8.72 -13.28 -8.88
CA ASN A 19 -8.40 -14.49 -9.63
C ASN A 19 -6.94 -14.53 -10.11
N PHE A 20 -6.07 -13.66 -9.57
CA PHE A 20 -4.67 -13.68 -10.00
C PHE A 20 -3.99 -14.97 -9.55
N GLN A 21 -3.76 -15.83 -10.52
CA GLN A 21 -2.81 -16.92 -10.44
C GLN A 21 -1.50 -16.41 -11.03
N GLN A 22 -0.38 -16.71 -10.39
CA GLN A 22 0.92 -16.25 -10.85
C GLN A 22 1.20 -16.82 -12.25
N GLN A 23 1.29 -15.95 -13.26
CA GLN A 23 1.54 -16.33 -14.65
C GLN A 23 3.03 -16.16 -15.00
N GLY A 24 3.58 -17.10 -15.77
CA GLY A 24 4.96 -17.05 -16.30
C GLY A 24 6.01 -17.82 -15.47
N PRO A 25 7.28 -17.88 -15.93
CA PRO A 25 8.33 -18.62 -15.25
C PRO A 25 8.49 -18.15 -13.80
N PHE A 26 8.46 -19.13 -12.90
CA PHE A 26 8.21 -19.00 -11.47
C PHE A 26 9.31 -18.25 -10.70
N PHE A 27 9.33 -16.93 -10.84
CA PHE A 27 10.09 -16.00 -9.99
C PHE A 27 9.81 -14.52 -10.28
N ARG A 28 9.18 -14.18 -11.44
CA ARG A 28 8.94 -12.80 -11.87
C ARG A 28 7.47 -12.36 -11.95
N GLY A 29 6.52 -13.19 -11.54
CA GLY A 29 5.10 -12.87 -11.72
C GLY A 29 4.65 -11.69 -10.84
N PHE A 30 4.13 -10.63 -11.48
CA PHE A 30 3.42 -9.51 -10.86
C PHE A 30 1.99 -9.50 -11.39
N ALA A 31 1.04 -9.11 -10.54
CA ALA A 31 -0.27 -8.73 -11.03
C ALA A 31 -0.20 -7.42 -11.81
N PRO A 32 -1.09 -7.23 -12.80
CA PRO A 32 -1.11 -6.01 -13.60
C PRO A 32 -1.24 -4.75 -12.73
N PRO A 33 -0.54 -3.66 -13.06
CA PRO A 33 -0.58 -2.45 -12.26
C PRO A 33 -1.97 -1.83 -12.24
N ARG A 34 -2.27 -1.13 -11.14
CA ARG A 34 -3.46 -0.30 -10.96
C ARG A 34 -3.01 1.11 -10.60
N GLN A 35 -3.73 2.10 -11.12
CA GLN A 35 -3.41 3.52 -10.94
C GLN A 35 -4.65 4.29 -10.51
N TRP A 36 -4.44 5.29 -9.66
CA TRP A 36 -5.46 6.24 -9.24
C TRP A 36 -5.01 7.67 -9.54
N PRO A 37 -5.81 8.45 -10.28
CA PRO A 37 -5.53 9.85 -10.55
C PRO A 37 -5.64 10.71 -9.29
N VAL A 38 -5.08 11.92 -9.36
CA VAL A 38 -4.96 12.85 -8.23
C VAL A 38 -6.28 13.16 -7.51
N ASP A 39 -7.42 13.17 -8.21
CA ASP A 39 -8.75 13.40 -7.65
C ASP A 39 -9.26 12.24 -6.77
N LYS A 40 -8.60 11.09 -6.84
CA LYS A 40 -8.82 9.93 -5.96
C LYS A 40 -7.89 9.89 -4.76
N LEU A 41 -6.92 10.80 -4.68
CA LEU A 41 -5.94 10.83 -3.60
C LEU A 41 -6.33 11.84 -2.53
N ARG A 42 -5.90 11.60 -1.28
CA ARG A 42 -6.14 12.55 -0.19
C ARG A 42 -5.24 13.75 -0.36
N VAL A 43 -5.77 14.94 -0.08
CA VAL A 43 -5.01 16.18 -0.02
C VAL A 43 -5.08 16.72 1.40
N VAL A 44 -3.93 16.93 2.02
CA VAL A 44 -3.78 17.50 3.36
C VAL A 44 -2.75 18.62 3.25
N ASP A 45 -3.11 19.83 3.68
CA ASP A 45 -2.23 21.01 3.66
C ASP A 45 -1.55 21.26 2.30
N GLY A 46 -2.29 21.06 1.20
CA GLY A 46 -1.80 21.25 -0.18
C GLY A 46 -0.85 20.16 -0.69
N GLN A 47 -0.64 19.10 0.08
CA GLN A 47 0.11 17.91 -0.32
C GLN A 47 -0.84 16.76 -0.59
N VAL A 48 -0.63 16.05 -1.69
CA VAL A 48 -1.18 14.72 -1.85
C VAL A 48 -0.52 13.80 -0.83
N ILE A 49 -1.32 12.99 -0.16
CA ILE A 49 -0.85 11.90 0.69
C ILE A 49 -1.59 10.63 0.27
N VAL A 50 -0.83 9.56 0.03
CA VAL A 50 -1.37 8.21 -0.16
C VAL A 50 -0.66 7.28 0.81
N ALA A 51 -1.43 6.41 1.47
CA ALA A 51 -0.90 5.52 2.49
C ALA A 51 -1.22 4.05 2.19
N ALA A 52 -0.34 3.16 2.60
CA ALA A 52 -0.53 1.72 2.53
C ALA A 52 -0.30 1.10 3.92
N THR A 53 -1.17 0.15 4.30
CA THR A 53 -1.05 -0.63 5.56
C THR A 53 -1.09 -2.13 5.33
N SER A 54 -0.64 -2.89 6.32
CA SER A 54 -1.06 -4.30 6.46
C SER A 54 -2.56 -4.37 6.78
N ASP A 55 -3.17 -5.53 6.54
CA ASP A 55 -4.49 -5.84 7.05
C ASP A 55 -4.47 -6.61 8.39
N GLU A 56 -3.31 -7.18 8.77
CA GLU A 56 -3.11 -7.79 10.09
C GLU A 56 -2.90 -6.75 11.19
N THR A 57 -3.41 -7.08 12.37
CA THR A 57 -3.16 -6.32 13.60
C THR A 57 -1.73 -6.48 14.12
N ASP A 58 -1.12 -7.66 13.93
CA ASP A 58 0.24 -7.97 14.34
C ASP A 58 0.99 -8.74 13.22
N PRO A 59 1.60 -8.03 12.24
CA PRO A 59 2.30 -8.65 11.13
C PRO A 59 3.57 -9.38 11.55
N ALA A 60 4.14 -9.08 12.73
CA ALA A 60 5.32 -9.78 13.24
C ALA A 60 4.99 -11.21 13.71
N ARG A 61 3.70 -11.51 13.97
CA ARG A 61 3.20 -12.84 14.32
C ARG A 61 2.51 -13.56 13.17
N ALA A 62 2.69 -13.09 11.94
CA ALA A 62 2.17 -13.76 10.76
C ALA A 62 2.67 -15.21 10.64
N THR A 63 1.81 -16.10 10.17
CA THR A 63 2.20 -17.49 9.87
C THR A 63 2.80 -17.56 8.48
N TYR A 64 4.10 -17.86 8.40
CA TYR A 64 4.83 -17.96 7.14
C TYR A 64 4.79 -19.37 6.55
N ALA A 65 4.83 -19.46 5.22
CA ALA A 65 5.01 -20.74 4.54
C ALA A 65 6.36 -21.38 4.95
N LYS A 66 6.42 -22.73 4.93
CA LYS A 66 7.60 -23.48 5.39
C LYS A 66 8.88 -23.10 4.63
N ASN A 67 8.76 -22.72 3.36
CA ASN A 67 9.85 -22.34 2.47
C ASN A 67 10.16 -20.82 2.49
N THR A 68 9.52 -20.02 3.34
CA THR A 68 9.84 -18.60 3.48
C THR A 68 11.21 -18.42 4.13
N THR A 69 12.14 -17.75 3.42
CA THR A 69 13.45 -17.40 3.96
C THR A 69 13.30 -16.43 5.13
N VAL A 70 14.24 -16.47 6.07
CA VAL A 70 14.19 -15.60 7.27
C VAL A 70 14.25 -14.12 6.94
N ALA A 71 14.92 -13.74 5.84
CA ALA A 71 15.03 -12.36 5.38
C ALA A 71 13.70 -11.75 4.92
N TRP A 72 12.71 -12.59 4.57
CA TRP A 72 11.37 -12.13 4.18
C TRP A 72 10.40 -12.00 5.36
N ARG A 73 10.81 -12.42 6.56
CA ARG A 73 9.94 -12.34 7.73
C ARG A 73 9.92 -10.92 8.27
N TYR A 74 8.71 -10.42 8.52
CA TYR A 74 8.50 -9.10 9.06
C TYR A 74 8.92 -9.08 10.53
N VAL A 75 9.68 -8.06 10.91
CA VAL A 75 10.07 -7.79 12.30
C VAL A 75 9.79 -6.32 12.58
N GLY A 76 9.05 -6.03 13.64
CA GLY A 76 8.76 -4.66 14.06
C GLY A 76 7.31 -4.47 14.50
N ARG A 77 6.95 -3.19 14.68
CA ARG A 77 5.59 -2.77 15.02
C ARG A 77 4.79 -2.55 13.73
N PRO A 78 3.46 -2.77 13.72
CA PRO A 78 2.61 -2.38 12.59
C PRO A 78 2.94 -0.99 12.08
N ALA A 79 3.12 -0.88 10.76
CA ALA A 79 3.58 0.34 10.13
C ALA A 79 2.66 0.77 8.98
N THR A 80 2.54 2.08 8.83
CA THR A 80 1.97 2.75 7.67
C THR A 80 3.12 3.25 6.81
N GLN A 81 3.15 2.84 5.55
CA GLN A 81 4.02 3.44 4.54
C GLN A 81 3.20 4.49 3.81
N TYR A 82 3.81 5.62 3.45
CA TYR A 82 3.13 6.65 2.70
C TYR A 82 4.05 7.36 1.72
N TRP A 83 3.42 7.92 0.68
CA TRP A 83 4.03 8.91 -0.19
C TRP A 83 3.33 10.24 0.00
N SER A 84 4.09 11.33 -0.07
CA SER A 84 3.55 12.68 -0.17
C SER A 84 4.28 13.52 -1.22
N ALA A 85 3.55 14.35 -1.93
CA ALA A 85 4.08 15.33 -2.88
C ALA A 85 3.10 16.50 -3.04
N PRO A 86 3.55 17.67 -3.53
CA PRO A 86 2.64 18.74 -3.92
C PRO A 86 1.64 18.24 -4.97
N VAL A 87 0.40 18.74 -4.90
CA VAL A 87 -0.61 18.47 -5.94
C VAL A 87 -0.07 18.94 -7.29
N GLY A 88 -0.17 18.09 -8.32
CA GLY A 88 0.33 18.40 -9.65
C GLY A 88 -0.36 17.61 -10.75
N GLU A 89 -0.28 18.14 -11.97
CA GLU A 89 -0.86 17.52 -13.16
C GLU A 89 -0.17 16.18 -13.47
N GLY A 90 -0.97 15.16 -13.80
CA GLY A 90 -0.50 13.82 -14.13
C GLY A 90 0.01 13.00 -12.95
N LEU A 91 -0.14 13.50 -11.72
CA LEU A 91 0.22 12.76 -10.51
C LEU A 91 -0.75 11.57 -10.32
N VAL A 92 -0.21 10.37 -10.14
CA VAL A 92 -0.97 9.14 -9.90
C VAL A 92 -0.35 8.32 -8.78
N ALA A 93 -1.18 7.70 -7.96
CA ALA A 93 -0.71 6.60 -7.12
C ALA A 93 -0.76 5.31 -7.94
N ARG A 94 0.29 4.50 -7.89
CA ARG A 94 0.39 3.24 -8.61
C ARG A 94 0.74 2.11 -7.67
N VAL A 95 0.11 0.96 -7.88
CA VAL A 95 0.48 -0.29 -7.22
C VAL A 95 0.51 -1.43 -8.22
N ASN A 96 1.33 -2.43 -7.92
CA ASN A 96 1.16 -3.78 -8.45
C ASN A 96 1.10 -4.76 -7.27
N GLY A 97 0.98 -6.05 -7.51
CA GLY A 97 0.88 -7.00 -6.41
C GLY A 97 1.42 -8.39 -6.72
N ARG A 98 1.62 -9.18 -5.67
CA ARG A 98 2.17 -10.53 -5.72
C ARG A 98 1.52 -11.42 -4.67
N ARG A 99 1.51 -12.73 -4.93
CA ARG A 99 1.09 -13.76 -3.96
C ARG A 99 2.27 -14.47 -3.28
N THR A 100 3.46 -14.39 -3.87
CA THR A 100 4.68 -15.01 -3.34
C THR A 100 5.81 -13.99 -3.25
N TYR A 101 6.77 -14.25 -2.38
CA TYR A 101 7.99 -13.43 -2.24
C TYR A 101 8.83 -13.41 -3.52
N TRP A 102 9.69 -12.39 -3.66
CA TRP A 102 10.59 -12.26 -4.81
C TRP A 102 11.50 -13.46 -4.95
N ALA A 103 11.62 -13.93 -6.20
CA ALA A 103 12.39 -15.10 -6.57
C ALA A 103 12.09 -16.36 -5.71
N SER A 104 10.81 -16.56 -5.35
CA SER A 104 10.40 -17.66 -4.49
C SER A 104 8.96 -18.15 -4.76
N PHE A 105 8.69 -19.36 -4.30
CA PHE A 105 7.35 -19.97 -4.20
C PHE A 105 6.73 -19.80 -2.81
N ALA A 106 7.43 -19.13 -1.90
CA ALA A 106 6.93 -18.90 -0.56
C ALA A 106 5.76 -17.91 -0.62
N GLU A 107 4.57 -18.37 -0.25
CA GLU A 107 3.39 -17.53 -0.18
C GLU A 107 3.58 -16.41 0.84
N ILE A 108 3.12 -15.22 0.48
CA ILE A 108 3.05 -14.10 1.40
C ILE A 108 1.91 -14.39 2.38
N PRO A 109 2.12 -14.25 3.71
CA PRO A 109 1.03 -14.42 4.68
C PRO A 109 -0.18 -13.57 4.31
N GLY A 110 -1.39 -14.08 4.51
CA GLY A 110 -2.62 -13.37 4.12
C GLY A 110 -2.86 -13.26 2.61
N GLY A 111 -1.99 -13.80 1.76
CA GLY A 111 -2.19 -13.89 0.32
C GLY A 111 -1.76 -12.63 -0.45
N MET A 112 -2.61 -12.16 -1.36
CA MET A 112 -2.28 -11.11 -2.31
C MET A 112 -1.89 -9.82 -1.60
N ALA A 113 -0.69 -9.30 -1.89
CA ALA A 113 -0.15 -8.09 -1.29
C ALA A 113 0.41 -7.15 -2.36
N PHE A 114 0.49 -5.86 -2.03
CA PHE A 114 1.22 -4.90 -2.84
C PHE A 114 2.72 -5.19 -2.78
N GLU A 115 3.37 -5.21 -3.94
CA GLU A 115 4.83 -5.31 -4.03
C GLU A 115 5.42 -3.91 -4.24
N ASN A 116 5.02 -3.24 -5.32
CA ASN A 116 5.34 -1.84 -5.53
C ASN A 116 4.17 -0.97 -5.06
N PHE A 117 4.52 0.10 -4.35
CA PHE A 117 3.63 1.18 -3.93
C PHE A 117 4.34 2.49 -4.25
N GLU A 118 3.82 3.20 -5.26
CA GLU A 118 4.53 4.27 -5.95
C GLU A 118 3.62 5.50 -6.06
N LEU A 119 4.25 6.67 -6.06
CA LEU A 119 3.64 7.93 -6.49
C LEU A 119 4.40 8.40 -7.74
N GLU A 120 3.71 8.51 -8.86
CA GLU A 120 4.29 8.81 -10.16
C GLU A 120 3.76 10.14 -10.70
N SER A 121 4.60 10.88 -11.42
CA SER A 121 4.19 12.08 -12.16
C SER A 121 5.04 12.19 -13.42
N PRO A 122 4.54 12.87 -14.48
CA PRO A 122 5.41 13.41 -15.51
C PRO A 122 6.54 14.21 -14.87
N PHE A 123 7.75 14.04 -15.42
CA PHE A 123 8.95 14.72 -14.93
C PHE A 123 8.83 16.24 -15.10
N ARG A 124 9.15 16.95 -14.02
CA ARG A 124 9.30 18.41 -13.96
C ARG A 124 10.48 18.71 -13.04
N GLU A 125 11.30 19.69 -13.43
CA GLU A 125 12.43 20.13 -12.60
C GLU A 125 11.93 20.63 -11.25
N GLY A 126 12.66 20.29 -10.18
CA GLY A 126 12.33 20.72 -8.81
C GLY A 126 11.19 19.95 -8.15
N GLN A 127 10.69 18.86 -8.75
CA GLN A 127 9.72 17.99 -8.08
C GLN A 127 10.29 17.35 -6.82
N GLU A 128 9.49 17.35 -5.76
CA GLU A 128 9.79 16.67 -4.50
C GLU A 128 8.76 15.59 -4.22
N PHE A 129 9.24 14.40 -3.88
CA PHE A 129 8.45 13.28 -3.40
C PHE A 129 9.07 12.82 -2.09
N ARG A 130 8.22 12.61 -1.07
CA ARG A 130 8.66 12.07 0.21
C ARG A 130 8.03 10.71 0.42
N PHE A 131 8.88 9.71 0.63
CA PHE A 131 8.46 8.41 1.13
C PHE A 131 8.71 8.37 2.63
N GLY A 132 7.71 7.93 3.39
CA GLY A 132 7.80 7.82 4.83
C GLY A 132 7.24 6.51 5.35
N VAL A 133 7.72 6.14 6.53
CA VAL A 133 7.22 5.00 7.31
C VAL A 133 6.97 5.48 8.73
N THR A 134 5.79 5.21 9.26
CA THR A 134 5.39 5.60 10.61
C THR A 134 4.59 4.49 11.29
N THR A 135 4.49 4.54 12.61
CA THR A 135 3.56 3.71 13.39
C THR A 135 2.20 4.38 13.60
N GLU A 136 2.03 5.61 13.12
CA GLU A 136 0.74 6.27 13.12
C GLU A 136 -0.24 5.58 12.17
N THR A 137 -1.53 5.63 12.53
CA THR A 137 -2.58 5.09 11.67
C THR A 137 -2.79 5.98 10.44
N PRO A 138 -3.29 5.43 9.33
CA PRO A 138 -3.63 6.22 8.14
C PRO A 138 -4.60 7.36 8.44
N SER A 139 -5.60 7.15 9.31
CA SER A 139 -6.55 8.21 9.68
C SER A 139 -5.86 9.42 10.32
N VAL A 140 -4.80 9.22 11.12
CA VAL A 140 -4.00 10.32 11.67
C VAL A 140 -3.24 11.06 10.57
N LEU A 141 -2.55 10.32 9.68
CA LEU A 141 -1.78 10.91 8.58
C LEU A 141 -2.66 11.66 7.56
N LEU A 142 -3.84 11.12 7.27
CA LEU A 142 -4.75 11.62 6.25
C LEU A 142 -5.70 12.71 6.78
N GLY A 143 -5.50 13.15 8.03
CA GLY A 143 -6.30 14.21 8.64
C GLY A 143 -7.77 13.83 8.86
N GLU A 144 -8.10 12.54 8.90
CA GLU A 144 -9.44 12.08 9.23
C GLU A 144 -9.71 12.46 10.69
N SER A 145 -10.56 13.47 10.88
CA SER A 145 -10.91 13.96 12.22
C SER A 145 -11.42 12.80 13.07
N VAL A 146 -11.01 12.72 14.33
CA VAL A 146 -11.65 11.87 15.36
C VAL A 146 -13.04 12.43 15.70
N ARG A 147 -13.91 12.59 14.69
CA ARG A 147 -15.32 12.99 14.80
C ARG A 147 -16.20 11.92 14.16
N ALA A 148 -16.14 10.72 14.70
CA ALA A 148 -17.15 9.69 14.48
C ALA A 148 -17.21 8.75 15.69
N LYS A 149 -17.66 9.29 16.83
CA LYS A 149 -18.27 8.54 17.96
C LYS A 149 -18.83 9.50 19.00
N LYS A 150 -19.70 10.40 18.58
CA LYS A 150 -20.59 11.13 19.51
C LYS A 150 -21.83 11.60 18.76
N GLU A 151 -22.69 10.65 18.42
CA GLU A 151 -24.12 10.86 18.18
C GLU A 151 -24.77 9.50 17.92
N ALA A 152 -24.94 8.74 19.00
CA ALA A 152 -26.09 7.86 19.18
C ALA A 152 -26.60 8.21 20.56
N ARG A 153 -27.62 9.07 20.58
CA ARG A 153 -28.40 9.44 21.76
C ARG A 153 -29.63 8.56 21.81
#